data_AF-A0A3S3UYH1-F1
#
_entry.id   AF-A0A3S3UYH1-F1
#
_cell.length_a   1.000
_cell.length_b   1.000
_cell.length_c   1.000
_cell.angle_alpha   90.00
_cell.angle_beta   90.00
_cell.angle_gamma   90.00
#
_symmetry.space_group_name_H-M   'P 1'
#
loop_
_entity.id
_entity.type
_entity.pdbx_description
1 polymer ?
#
loop_
_entity_poly.entity_id
_entity_poly.type
_entity_poly.pdbx_seq_one_letter_code
_entity_poly.pdbx_strand_id
1 'polypeptide(L)' 'MSYKSILLNLNIDGPIEPITRIGVNLARRFDARLIGFCAADAPLPVTMAPEGAAIAADIWEQSRDEIRRRLTSLN' A
#
# COMPACT_ATOMS: atom_id res chain seq x y z
N MET A 1 -27.39 -8.80 0.68
CA MET A 1 -26.35 -8.19 -0.19
C MET A 1 -25.22 -9.19 -0.35
N SER A 2 -24.72 -9.38 -1.58
CA SER A 2 -23.51 -10.17 -1.86
C SER A 2 -22.45 -9.21 -2.39
N TYR A 3 -21.20 -9.38 -1.91
CA TYR A 3 -20.05 -8.67 -2.47
C TYR A 3 -19.56 -9.42 -3.70
N LYS A 4 -19.39 -8.74 -4.83
CA LYS A 4 -18.82 -9.34 -6.05
C LYS A 4 -17.29 -9.28 -6.07
N SER A 5 -16.72 -8.27 -5.43
CA SER A 5 -15.27 -8.06 -5.37
C SER A 5 -14.89 -7.34 -4.08
N ILE A 6 -13.69 -7.63 -3.59
CA ILE A 6 -13.09 -7.05 -2.40
C ILE A 6 -11.70 -6.54 -2.80
N LEU A 7 -11.46 -5.25 -2.62
CA LEU A 7 -10.14 -4.66 -2.76
C LEU A 7 -9.44 -4.69 -1.39
N LEU A 8 -8.29 -5.33 -1.32
CA LEU A 8 -7.50 -5.49 -0.12
C LEU A 8 -6.22 -4.66 -0.23
N ASN A 9 -6.14 -3.56 0.52
CA ASN A 9 -4.91 -2.78 0.63
C ASN A 9 -3.89 -3.51 1.51
N LEU A 10 -2.72 -3.82 0.95
CA LEU A 10 -1.61 -4.48 1.60
C LEU A 10 -0.58 -3.42 1.99
N ASN A 11 -0.51 -3.12 3.28
CA ASN A 11 0.54 -2.27 3.83
C ASN A 11 1.79 -3.12 4.10
N ILE A 12 2.81 -3.05 3.24
CA ILE A 12 4.05 -3.83 3.42
C ILE A 12 4.92 -3.31 4.57
N ASP A 13 4.68 -2.08 5.04
CA ASP A 13 5.40 -1.51 6.19
C ASP A 13 4.96 -2.15 7.52
N GLY A 14 3.92 -3.01 7.49
CA GLY A 14 3.44 -3.73 8.66
C GLY A 14 3.13 -5.20 8.37
N PRO A 15 2.63 -5.95 9.38
CA PRO A 15 2.27 -7.35 9.21
C PRO A 15 1.13 -7.53 8.19
N ILE A 16 1.44 -8.11 7.02
CA ILE A 16 0.47 -8.34 5.95
C ILE A 16 -0.41 -9.58 6.15
N GLU A 17 0.05 -10.53 6.96
CA GLU A 17 -0.59 -11.85 7.11
C GLU A 17 -2.00 -11.77 7.75
N PRO A 18 -2.22 -11.03 8.86
CA PRO A 18 -3.53 -10.95 9.50
C PRO A 18 -4.61 -10.37 8.59
N ILE A 19 -4.30 -9.27 7.88
CA ILE A 19 -5.27 -8.59 7.01
C ILE A 19 -5.57 -9.42 5.76
N THR A 20 -4.56 -10.11 5.23
CA THR A 20 -4.73 -11.05 4.10
C THR A 20 -5.64 -12.21 4.48
N ARG A 21 -5.44 -12.81 5.66
CA ARG A 21 -6.28 -13.90 6.16
C ARG A 21 -7.75 -13.49 6.28
N ILE A 22 -8.01 -12.28 6.78
CA ILE A 22 -9.37 -11.73 6.86
C ILE A 22 -9.95 -11.54 5.47
N GLY A 23 -9.21 -10.94 4.53
CA GLY A 23 -9.64 -10.73 3.15
C GLY A 23 -10.02 -12.03 2.45
N VAL A 24 -9.20 -13.07 2.60
CA VAL A 24 -9.47 -14.41 2.05
C VAL A 24 -10.74 -15.02 2.64
N ASN A 25 -10.91 -14.95 3.96
CA ASN A 25 -12.10 -15.49 4.63
C ASN A 25 -13.37 -14.75 4.18
N LEU A 26 -13.30 -13.43 4.03
CA LEU A 26 -14.42 -12.62 3.57
C LEU A 26 -14.78 -12.97 2.12
N ALA A 27 -13.78 -13.04 1.23
CA ALA A 27 -13.97 -13.41 -0.16
C ALA A 27 -14.62 -14.77 -0.32
N ARG A 28 -14.16 -15.78 0.43
CA ARG A 28 -14.77 -17.13 0.45
C ARG A 28 -16.22 -17.11 0.91
N ARG A 29 -16.53 -16.36 1.97
CA ARG A 29 -17.89 -16.30 2.54
C ARG A 29 -18.90 -15.72 1.56
N PHE A 30 -18.47 -14.82 0.69
CA PHE A 30 -19.33 -14.12 -0.26
C PHE A 30 -19.20 -14.60 -1.71
N ASP A 31 -18.37 -15.61 -1.97
CA ASP A 31 -17.97 -16.02 -3.32
C ASP A 31 -17.49 -14.82 -4.17
N ALA A 32 -16.70 -13.95 -3.54
CA ALA A 32 -16.24 -12.68 -4.10
C ALA A 32 -14.83 -12.79 -4.66
N ARG A 33 -14.53 -12.04 -5.72
CA ARG A 33 -13.16 -11.85 -6.20
C ARG A 33 -12.34 -11.04 -5.19
N LEU A 34 -11.20 -11.55 -4.75
CA LEU A 34 -10.24 -10.79 -3.93
C LEU A 34 -9.17 -10.16 -4.82
N ILE A 35 -8.96 -8.85 -4.70
CA ILE A 35 -7.94 -8.08 -5.42
C ILE A 35 -6.97 -7.52 -4.38
N GLY A 36 -5.74 -8.01 -4.36
CA GLY A 36 -4.67 -7.44 -3.54
C GLY A 36 -4.09 -6.20 -4.22
N PHE A 37 -3.93 -5.11 -3.48
CA PHE A 37 -3.33 -3.87 -3.97
C PHE A 37 -2.34 -3.36 -2.93
N CYS A 38 -1.14 -2.99 -3.36
CA CYS A 38 -0.13 -2.40 -2.50
C CYS A 38 0.34 -1.10 -3.16
N ALA A 39 0.11 0.03 -2.49
CA ALA A 39 0.60 1.34 -2.94
C ALA A 39 1.99 1.68 -2.38
N ALA A 40 2.76 0.66 -1.98
CA ALA A 40 4.10 0.92 -1.48
C ALA A 40 5.04 1.25 -2.63
N ASP A 41 5.81 2.31 -2.43
CA ASP A 41 6.84 2.73 -3.37
C ASP A 41 7.99 1.73 -3.28
N ALA A 42 8.24 0.98 -4.36
CA ALA A 42 9.35 0.03 -4.39
C ALA A 42 10.66 0.84 -4.43
N PRO A 43 11.66 0.55 -3.58
CA PRO A 43 12.93 1.25 -3.65
C PRO A 43 13.52 1.08 -5.05
N LEU A 44 13.68 2.20 -5.77
CA LEU A 44 14.31 2.21 -7.09
C LEU A 44 15.73 1.64 -6.99
N PRO A 45 16.27 0.98 -8.03
CA PRO A 45 17.62 0.38 -7.97
C PRO A 45 18.74 1.36 -7.54
N VAL A 46 18.54 2.65 -7.76
CA VAL A 46 19.44 3.74 -7.32
C VAL A 46 19.54 3.90 -5.80
N THR A 47 18.60 3.38 -5.01
CA THR A 47 18.62 3.43 -3.54
C THR A 47 19.54 2.38 -2.91
N MET A 48 20.09 1.46 -3.71
CA MET A 48 20.95 0.36 -3.26
C MET A 48 22.43 0.78 -3.11
N ALA A 49 22.82 1.95 -3.62
CA ALA A 49 24.14 2.55 -3.38
C ALA A 49 24.11 3.41 -2.10
N PRO A 50 25.16 3.43 -1.26
CA PRO A 50 25.16 4.15 0.02
C PRO A 50 24.83 5.65 -0.11
N GLU A 51 25.34 6.31 -1.15
CA GLU A 51 25.01 7.72 -1.46
C GLU A 51 23.59 7.89 -2.04
N GLY A 52 23.05 6.87 -2.70
CA GLY A 52 21.69 6.88 -3.25
C GLY A 52 20.59 6.67 -2.21
N ALA A 53 20.90 6.02 -1.08
CA ALA A 53 19.95 5.75 0.00
C ALA A 53 19.47 7.03 0.70
N ALA A 54 20.36 7.99 0.96
CA ALA A 54 20.01 9.26 1.59
C ALA A 54 19.11 10.12 0.67
N ILE A 55 19.50 10.24 -0.60
CA ILE A 55 18.72 10.98 -1.61
C ILE A 55 17.33 10.35 -1.78
N ALA A 56 17.25 9.02 -1.75
CA ALA A 56 15.98 8.31 -1.84
C ALA A 56 15.07 8.56 -0.64
N ALA A 57 15.63 8.63 0.57
CA ALA A 57 14.88 8.95 1.78
C ALA A 57 14.27 10.36 1.70
N ASP A 58 15.04 11.35 1.25
CA ASP A 58 14.57 12.73 1.08
C ASP A 58 13.44 12.84 0.04
N ILE A 59 13.58 12.15 -1.11
CA ILE A 59 12.55 12.11 -2.16
C ILE A 59 11.28 11.43 -1.66
N TRP A 60 11.41 10.36 -0.88
CA TRP A 60 10.27 9.65 -0.29
C TRP A 60 9.52 10.51 0.72
N GLU A 61 10.25 11.25 1.58
CA GLU A 61 9.65 12.16 2.54
C GLU A 61 8.91 13.32 1.86
N GLN A 62 9.51 13.95 0.83
CA GLN A 62 8.86 14.98 0.03
C GLN A 62 7.58 14.47 -0.65
N SER A 63 7.62 13.26 -1.20
CA SER A 63 6.46 12.62 -1.84
C SER A 63 5.32 12.37 -0.84
N ARG A 64 5.65 11.93 0.38
CA ARG A 64 4.68 11.76 1.46
C ARG A 64 4.03 13.08 1.88
N ASP A 65 4.81 14.14 2.00
CA ASP A 65 4.31 15.45 2.39
C ASP A 65 3.40 16.07 1.32
N GLU A 66 3.73 15.87 0.04
CA GLU A 66 2.87 16.29 -1.05
C GLU A 66 1.53 15.53 -1.05
N ILE A 67 1.56 14.21 -0.84
CA ILE A 67 0.34 13.40 -0.69
C ILE A 67 -0.52 13.92 0.48
N ARG A 68 0.10 14.21 1.63
CA ARG A 68 -0.61 14.78 2.79
C ARG A 68 -1.24 16.12 2.46
N ARG A 69 -0.52 17.04 1.80
CA ARG A 69 -1.08 18.34 1.39
C ARG A 69 -2.30 18.17 0.50
N ARG A 70 -2.22 17.31 -0.51
CA ARG A 70 -3.32 17.06 -1.45
C ARG A 70 -4.54 16.47 -0.72
N LEU A 71 -4.33 15.51 0.17
CA LEU A 71 -5.40 14.96 1.01
C LEU A 71 -6.07 16.02 1.88
N THR A 72 -5.29 16.91 2.50
CA THR A 72 -5.85 18.02 3.30
C THR A 72 -6.67 18.98 2.44
N SER A 73 -6.28 19.21 1.18
CA SER A 73 -7.04 20.08 0.25
C SER A 73 -8.34 19.49 -0.31
N LEU A 74 -8.61 18.21 -0.05
CA LEU A 74 -9.83 17.52 -0.47
C LEU A 74 -10.95 17.56 0.60
N ASN A 75 -10.67 18.16 1.78
CA ASN A 75 -11.64 18.45 2.84
C ASN A 75 -11.92 19.95 2.93
#